data_AF-A0AAU9W880-F1
#
_entry.id   AF-A0AAU9W880-F1
#
_cell.length_a   1.000
_cell.length_b   1.000
_cell.length_c   1.000
_cell.angle_alpha   90.00
_cell.angle_beta   90.00
_cell.angle_gamma   90.00
#
_symmetry.space_group_name_H-M   'P 1'
#
loop_
_entity.id
_entity.type
_entity.pdbx_description
1 polymer ?
#
loop_
_entity_poly.entity_id
_entity_poly.type
_entity_poly.pdbx_seq_one_letter_code
_entity_poly.pdbx_strand_id
1 'polypeptide(L)'
;MAPTSGELSQDKRRWLVISICLHIVVIPRLRGIIAEKIKSVYDSKKRMNRIDTQTHSKYLSKIFPGARRDLNYESINGNDHQDPENFDYKVEDAVSLAKLLVQPFMAKFTAFDDSFDTSAALAVLSYEGLFRPGVTKSAKDVNFNVRTEWAHPDFTKWTKKYYTDCFRFLKDLVSHISVEFPDWTDNTQILQRLQWWKKHGTVFCLGSLDVPDFLRDSLQEVKAFSKTFTDLRGTLSEEVQLQISEALESFKSELRVEVDSLNIRQSKLELNQNQEIKERRDGQDNICDRLSTLESNQEALKEEVCALRKERKGVENEIEVLKKTVLEMQMKLKEKKDVETENKVLKKTVLEMQMKLKEKKDVEDENEVLKKTVLEMQMKLKEKRDVENEIEVLKKTVLEMQMKLKENEVLEIQTQFETLRTTNATFGEQEQIQDSV
;
A
#
# COMPACT_ATOMS: atom_id res chain seq x y z
N MET A 1 55.23 7.22 38.35
CA MET A 1 54.22 6.18 38.03
C MET A 1 54.53 5.68 36.63
N ALA A 2 54.67 4.37 36.45
CA ALA A 2 54.87 3.78 35.12
C ALA A 2 53.57 3.91 34.30
N PRO A 3 53.63 4.27 33.01
CA PRO A 3 52.44 4.42 32.18
C PRO A 3 51.73 3.07 32.01
N THR A 4 50.39 3.11 31.98
CA THR A 4 49.58 1.92 31.73
C THR A 4 49.74 1.44 30.27
N SER A 5 49.47 0.16 29.98
CA SER A 5 49.62 -0.40 28.63
C SER A 5 48.81 0.35 27.55
N GLY A 6 47.65 0.89 27.92
CA GLY A 6 46.82 1.73 27.05
C GLY A 6 47.40 3.13 26.78
N GLU A 7 48.09 3.73 27.76
CA GLU A 7 48.77 5.02 27.60
C GLU A 7 50.02 4.90 26.73
N LEU A 8 50.82 3.85 26.96
CA LEU A 8 52.00 3.56 26.14
C LEU A 8 51.63 3.34 24.65
N SER A 9 50.46 2.75 24.39
CA SER A 9 49.88 2.63 23.04
C SER A 9 49.49 3.99 22.44
N GLN A 10 48.96 4.94 23.24
CA GLN A 10 48.66 6.30 22.75
C GLN A 10 49.89 7.13 22.44
N ASP A 11 50.94 7.02 23.26
CA ASP A 11 52.18 7.78 23.09
C ASP A 11 52.94 7.33 21.83
N LYS A 12 53.01 6.01 21.59
CA LYS A 12 53.52 5.45 20.33
C LYS A 12 52.75 5.95 19.10
N ARG A 13 51.42 6.07 19.19
CA ARG A 13 50.60 6.63 18.11
C ARG A 13 50.90 8.11 17.85
N ARG A 14 51.09 8.91 18.89
CA ARG A 14 51.45 10.34 18.75
C ARG A 14 52.82 10.49 18.09
N TRP A 15 53.79 9.69 18.52
CA TRP A 15 55.13 9.59 17.91
C TRP A 15 55.03 9.27 16.41
N LEU A 16 54.23 8.26 16.04
CA LEU A 16 54.02 7.87 14.64
C LEU A 16 53.36 8.97 13.80
N VAL A 17 52.29 9.61 14.29
CA VAL A 17 51.61 10.68 13.54
C VAL A 17 52.55 11.85 13.26
N ILE A 18 53.37 12.25 14.23
CA ILE A 18 54.35 13.32 14.04
C ILE A 18 55.40 12.95 12.99
N SER A 19 55.80 11.68 12.94
CA SER A 19 56.72 11.18 11.91
C SER A 19 56.15 11.32 10.50
N ILE A 20 54.88 10.96 10.28
CA ILE A 20 54.20 11.10 8.99
C ILE A 20 54.13 12.57 8.61
N CYS A 21 53.71 13.43 9.54
CA CYS A 21 53.65 14.87 9.31
C CYS A 21 55.01 15.46 8.91
N LEU A 22 56.08 15.11 9.62
CA LEU A 22 57.40 15.63 9.34
C LEU A 22 57.94 15.11 8.00
N HIS A 23 58.00 13.79 7.82
CA HIS A 23 58.72 13.16 6.72
C HIS A 23 57.93 13.07 5.42
N ILE A 24 56.60 13.14 5.47
CA ILE A 24 55.74 12.97 4.29
C ILE A 24 54.98 14.24 3.94
N VAL A 25 54.42 14.93 4.94
CA VAL A 25 53.57 16.10 4.69
C VAL A 25 54.42 17.36 4.49
N VAL A 26 55.41 17.60 5.36
CA VAL A 26 56.15 18.87 5.39
C VAL A 26 57.42 18.81 4.53
N ILE A 27 58.39 17.97 4.90
CA ILE A 27 59.74 18.05 4.33
C ILE A 27 59.77 17.87 2.80
N PRO A 28 59.08 16.89 2.20
CA PRO A 28 59.11 16.71 0.74
C PRO A 28 58.70 17.96 -0.03
N ARG A 29 57.71 18.72 0.49
CA ARG A 29 57.24 19.97 -0.13
C ARG A 29 58.21 21.14 0.08
N LEU A 30 59.00 21.11 1.15
CA LEU A 30 60.03 22.13 1.39
C LEU A 30 61.27 21.96 0.52
N ARG A 31 61.53 20.76 -0.04
CA ARG A 31 62.71 20.51 -0.87
C ARG A 31 62.79 21.43 -2.09
N GLY A 32 61.66 21.66 -2.77
CA GLY A 32 61.58 22.56 -3.92
C GLY A 32 61.92 24.02 -3.54
N ILE A 33 61.39 24.50 -2.41
CA ILE A 33 61.66 25.84 -1.89
C ILE A 33 63.14 26.00 -1.50
N ILE A 34 63.71 24.98 -0.85
CA ILE A 34 65.14 24.96 -0.50
C ILE A 34 65.99 24.98 -1.78
N ALA A 35 65.66 24.15 -2.77
CA ALA A 35 66.37 24.09 -4.04
C ALA A 35 66.37 25.44 -4.76
N GLU A 36 65.22 26.11 -4.83
CA GLU A 36 65.08 27.44 -5.45
C GLU A 36 65.96 28.48 -4.74
N LYS A 37 65.90 28.51 -3.40
CA LYS A 37 66.70 29.44 -2.61
C LYS A 37 68.20 29.19 -2.76
N ILE A 38 68.64 27.93 -2.66
CA ILE A 38 70.04 27.56 -2.78
C ILE A 38 70.56 27.88 -4.18
N LYS A 39 69.79 27.60 -5.22
CA LYS A 39 70.15 27.93 -6.60
C LYS A 39 70.37 29.43 -6.78
N SER A 40 69.44 30.25 -6.28
CA SER A 40 69.57 31.72 -6.32
C SER A 40 70.84 32.22 -5.61
N VAL A 41 71.16 31.64 -4.44
CA VAL A 41 72.39 31.98 -3.70
C VAL A 41 73.63 31.49 -4.45
N TYR A 42 73.61 30.28 -5.00
CA TYR A 42 74.69 29.72 -5.81
C TYR A 42 74.99 30.64 -7.00
N ASP A 43 73.98 31.02 -7.79
CA ASP A 43 74.16 31.87 -8.96
C ASP A 43 74.73 33.25 -8.59
N SER A 44 74.29 33.81 -7.46
CA SER A 44 74.82 35.06 -6.92
C SER A 44 76.30 34.93 -6.52
N LYS A 45 76.64 33.86 -5.80
CA LYS A 45 78.01 33.61 -5.29
C LYS A 45 78.97 33.18 -6.39
N LYS A 46 78.49 32.49 -7.41
CA LYS A 46 79.23 32.22 -8.64
C LYS A 46 79.66 33.51 -9.31
N ARG A 47 78.72 34.46 -9.48
CA ARG A 47 79.03 35.77 -10.09
C ARG A 47 79.96 36.64 -9.23
N MET A 48 79.70 36.73 -7.92
CA MET A 48 80.40 37.66 -7.03
C MET A 48 81.73 37.13 -6.49
N ASN A 49 81.78 35.85 -6.16
CA ASN A 49 82.89 35.22 -5.44
C ASN A 49 83.59 34.12 -6.25
N ARG A 50 83.11 33.82 -7.47
CA ARG A 50 83.66 32.80 -8.36
C ARG A 50 83.82 31.44 -7.68
N ILE A 51 82.83 31.06 -6.86
CA ILE A 51 82.85 29.84 -6.05
C ILE A 51 83.07 28.55 -6.88
N ASP A 52 82.73 28.60 -8.16
CA ASP A 52 82.92 27.52 -9.14
C ASP A 52 84.37 27.33 -9.60
N THR A 53 85.27 28.26 -9.29
CA THR A 53 86.68 28.23 -9.72
C THR A 53 87.65 28.46 -8.55
N GLN A 54 87.19 28.25 -7.32
CA GLN A 54 87.99 28.49 -6.11
C GLN A 54 89.15 27.50 -5.96
N THR A 55 90.18 27.95 -5.25
CA THR A 55 91.37 27.16 -4.90
C THR A 55 91.63 27.26 -3.39
N HIS A 56 92.48 26.39 -2.84
CA HIS A 56 92.85 26.40 -1.42
C HIS A 56 93.30 27.78 -0.90
N SER A 57 93.98 28.59 -1.71
CA SER A 57 94.43 29.92 -1.28
C SER A 57 93.33 30.98 -1.25
N LYS A 58 92.19 30.74 -1.90
CA LYS A 58 91.14 31.74 -2.16
C LYS A 58 89.72 31.14 -2.13
N TYR A 59 89.45 30.25 -1.18
CA TYR A 59 88.11 29.72 -0.98
C TYR A 59 87.26 30.62 -0.10
N LEU A 60 85.95 30.52 -0.25
CA LEU A 60 85.02 31.23 0.62
C LEU A 60 84.82 30.43 1.91
N SER A 61 85.30 30.93 3.04
CA SER A 61 85.11 30.23 4.33
C SER A 61 83.67 30.34 4.85
N LYS A 62 82.96 31.43 4.52
CA LYS A 62 81.59 31.69 4.99
C LYS A 62 80.71 32.22 3.88
N ILE A 63 79.51 31.65 3.74
CA ILE A 63 78.60 32.03 2.65
C ILE A 63 78.02 33.45 2.83
N PHE A 64 77.72 33.85 4.06
CA PHE A 64 77.18 35.18 4.39
C PHE A 64 78.06 35.90 5.45
N PRO A 65 78.19 37.23 5.37
CA PRO A 65 78.77 38.02 6.45
C PRO A 65 78.00 37.79 7.76
N GLY A 66 78.71 37.43 8.83
CA GLY A 66 78.11 37.15 10.14
C GLY A 66 77.62 35.70 10.34
N ALA A 67 77.78 34.82 9.35
CA ALA A 67 77.58 33.39 9.56
C ALA A 67 78.53 32.87 10.65
N ARG A 68 77.99 32.05 11.57
CA ARG A 68 78.77 31.50 12.69
C ARG A 68 79.59 30.29 12.29
N ARG A 69 79.08 29.49 11.35
CA ARG A 69 79.71 28.26 10.88
C ARG A 69 80.48 28.50 9.59
N ASP A 70 81.62 27.84 9.47
CA ASP A 70 82.38 27.78 8.22
C ASP A 70 81.73 26.79 7.25
N LEU A 71 82.09 26.90 5.97
CA LEU A 71 81.65 25.99 4.91
C LEU A 71 82.44 24.69 4.96
N ASN A 72 81.72 23.56 4.91
CA ASN A 72 82.31 22.22 5.04
C ASN A 72 82.77 21.67 3.69
N TYR A 73 83.94 22.10 3.21
CA TYR A 73 84.49 21.63 1.91
C TYR A 73 84.83 20.15 1.88
N GLU A 74 85.01 19.51 3.04
CA GLU A 74 85.11 18.04 3.17
C GLU A 74 83.88 17.33 2.54
N SER A 75 82.72 17.97 2.54
CA SER A 75 81.45 17.40 2.08
C SER A 75 81.28 17.31 0.56
N ILE A 76 82.21 17.83 -0.24
CA ILE A 76 82.10 17.88 -1.70
C ILE A 76 83.34 17.29 -2.38
N ASN A 77 83.23 17.00 -3.68
CA ASN A 77 84.34 16.62 -4.56
C ASN A 77 85.22 15.43 -4.09
N GLY A 78 84.72 14.57 -3.20
CA GLY A 78 85.49 13.45 -2.65
C GLY A 78 86.62 13.88 -1.70
N ASN A 79 86.41 14.99 -0.97
CA ASN A 79 87.36 15.55 -0.03
C ASN A 79 87.39 14.83 1.35
N ASP A 80 86.50 13.87 1.61
CA ASP A 80 86.29 13.19 2.91
C ASP A 80 87.46 12.35 3.44
N HIS A 81 88.49 12.16 2.61
CA HIS A 81 89.72 11.45 2.96
C HIS A 81 90.99 12.23 2.59
N GLN A 82 90.87 13.53 2.37
CA GLN A 82 91.97 14.39 1.95
C GLN A 82 92.37 15.35 3.07
N ASP A 83 93.59 15.86 3.00
CA ASP A 83 93.98 17.00 3.82
C ASP A 83 93.38 18.29 3.22
N PRO A 84 93.00 19.29 4.05
CA PRO A 84 92.41 20.54 3.56
C PRO A 84 93.21 21.25 2.47
N GLU A 85 94.53 21.12 2.48
CA GLU A 85 95.43 21.70 1.48
C GLU A 85 95.22 21.13 0.06
N ASN A 86 94.71 19.90 -0.02
CA ASN A 86 94.49 19.16 -1.26
C ASN A 86 93.03 19.16 -1.72
N PHE A 87 92.10 19.70 -0.93
CA PHE A 87 90.68 19.74 -1.28
C PHE A 87 90.45 20.41 -2.64
N ASP A 88 89.54 19.83 -3.44
CA ASP A 88 88.95 20.60 -4.54
C ASP A 88 87.87 21.52 -3.97
N TYR A 89 88.18 22.82 -3.96
CA TYR A 89 87.32 23.89 -3.43
C TYR A 89 86.26 24.39 -4.42
N LYS A 90 86.19 23.84 -5.64
CA LYS A 90 85.19 24.27 -6.62
C LYS A 90 83.78 23.84 -6.20
N VAL A 91 82.88 24.81 -6.14
CA VAL A 91 81.45 24.56 -5.94
C VAL A 91 80.80 24.49 -7.32
N GLU A 92 80.62 23.29 -7.84
CA GLU A 92 80.21 23.08 -9.24
C GLU A 92 78.74 23.42 -9.48
N ASP A 93 77.89 23.23 -8.47
CA ASP A 93 76.44 23.41 -8.60
C ASP A 93 75.76 23.76 -7.26
N ALA A 94 74.43 23.94 -7.34
CA ALA A 94 73.59 24.23 -6.18
C ALA A 94 73.57 23.10 -5.14
N VAL A 95 73.73 21.83 -5.57
CA VAL A 95 73.73 20.67 -4.65
C VAL A 95 75.01 20.69 -3.82
N SER A 96 76.15 20.89 -4.46
CA SER A 96 77.47 21.09 -3.85
C SER A 96 77.43 22.25 -2.86
N LEU A 97 76.80 23.38 -3.22
CA LEU A 97 76.63 24.48 -2.27
C LEU A 97 75.81 24.04 -1.04
N ALA A 98 74.70 23.32 -1.22
CA ALA A 98 73.91 22.84 -0.09
C ALA A 98 74.70 21.90 0.84
N LYS A 99 75.56 21.04 0.28
CA LYS A 99 76.43 20.14 1.05
C LYS A 99 77.40 20.87 1.97
N LEU A 100 77.89 22.04 1.55
CA LEU A 100 78.76 22.88 2.38
C LEU A 100 78.05 23.45 3.62
N LEU A 101 76.71 23.53 3.61
CA LEU A 101 75.91 24.12 4.69
C LEU A 101 75.52 23.13 5.79
N VAL A 102 75.76 21.83 5.57
CA VAL A 102 75.39 20.75 6.49
C VAL A 102 76.63 20.02 7.00
N GLN A 103 76.47 19.23 8.07
CA GLN A 103 77.56 18.40 8.60
C GLN A 103 77.92 17.29 7.59
N PRO A 104 79.19 16.84 7.52
CA PRO A 104 79.64 15.85 6.52
C PRO A 104 78.76 14.59 6.45
N PHE A 105 78.35 14.04 7.60
CA PHE A 105 77.50 12.84 7.62
C PHE A 105 76.09 13.04 7.01
N MET A 106 75.62 14.28 6.91
CA MET A 106 74.34 14.64 6.27
C MET A 106 74.49 14.96 4.78
N ALA A 107 75.71 15.12 4.26
CA ALA A 107 75.99 15.62 2.92
C ALA A 107 75.95 14.54 1.81
N LYS A 108 75.32 13.40 2.07
CA LYS A 108 75.31 12.23 1.17
C LYS A 108 74.28 12.34 0.04
N PHE A 109 73.43 13.36 0.06
CA PHE A 109 72.40 13.56 -0.97
C PHE A 109 73.00 13.89 -2.33
N THR A 110 72.30 13.54 -3.40
CA THR A 110 72.76 13.75 -4.79
C THR A 110 71.91 14.78 -5.53
N ALA A 111 70.69 15.03 -5.08
CA ALA A 111 69.81 16.08 -5.56
C ALA A 111 68.87 16.54 -4.43
N PHE A 112 68.04 17.56 -4.70
CA PHE A 112 66.98 18.01 -3.79
C PHE A 112 65.74 17.10 -3.88
N ASP A 113 65.96 15.80 -3.77
CA ASP A 113 64.97 14.73 -3.89
C ASP A 113 64.93 13.89 -2.60
N ASP A 114 64.51 12.64 -2.68
CA ASP A 114 64.45 11.74 -1.53
C ASP A 114 65.80 11.48 -0.87
N SER A 115 66.93 11.65 -1.60
CA SER A 115 68.27 11.58 -1.00
C SER A 115 68.55 12.76 -0.06
N PHE A 116 67.90 13.91 -0.26
CA PHE A 116 67.93 15.07 0.62
C PHE A 116 66.94 14.87 1.78
N ASP A 117 67.43 14.17 2.79
CA ASP A 117 66.65 13.75 3.94
C ASP A 117 66.22 14.92 4.85
N THR A 118 65.35 14.62 5.82
CA THR A 118 64.86 15.60 6.79
C THR A 118 65.98 16.28 7.58
N SER A 119 67.06 15.56 7.89
CA SER A 119 68.21 16.06 8.61
C SER A 119 68.90 17.18 7.85
N ALA A 120 69.24 16.91 6.59
CA ALA A 120 69.90 17.85 5.70
C ALA A 120 68.99 19.03 5.38
N ALA A 121 67.70 18.78 5.12
CA ALA A 121 66.71 19.84 4.86
C ALA A 121 66.59 20.83 6.03
N LEU A 122 66.44 20.33 7.26
CA LEU A 122 66.35 21.18 8.45
C LEU A 122 67.68 21.88 8.77
N ALA A 123 68.82 21.24 8.51
CA ALA A 123 70.13 21.85 8.68
C ALA A 123 70.35 23.04 7.74
N VAL A 124 69.96 22.90 6.47
CA VAL A 124 70.01 24.01 5.49
C VAL A 124 69.07 25.15 5.89
N LEU A 125 67.80 24.86 6.24
CA LEU A 125 66.85 25.87 6.72
C LEU A 125 67.35 26.60 7.98
N SER A 126 68.13 25.91 8.81
CA SER A 126 68.72 26.43 10.05
C SER A 126 70.06 27.17 9.84
N TYR A 127 70.53 27.32 8.60
CA TYR A 127 71.78 28.03 8.31
C TYR A 127 71.60 29.54 8.46
N GLU A 128 72.45 30.16 9.29
CA GLU A 128 72.33 31.60 9.59
C GLU A 128 72.53 32.47 8.34
N GLY A 129 71.58 33.38 8.11
CA GLY A 129 71.63 34.34 7.00
C GLY A 129 71.10 33.81 5.67
N LEU A 130 70.83 32.50 5.55
CA LEU A 130 70.27 31.93 4.32
C LEU A 130 68.79 32.28 4.16
N PHE A 131 68.00 32.08 5.22
CA PHE A 131 66.58 32.41 5.28
C PHE A 131 66.32 33.52 6.29
N ARG A 132 65.10 34.06 6.30
CA ARG A 132 64.67 35.03 7.31
C ARG A 132 64.84 34.45 8.73
N PRO A 133 65.14 35.27 9.75
CA PRO A 133 65.35 34.79 11.12
C PRO A 133 64.22 33.92 11.68
N GLY A 134 62.97 34.18 11.29
CA GLY A 134 61.82 33.35 11.66
C GLY A 134 61.91 31.91 11.14
N VAL A 135 62.30 31.72 9.87
CA VAL A 135 62.50 30.39 9.27
C VAL A 135 63.65 29.67 9.96
N THR A 136 64.80 30.34 10.12
CA THR A 136 65.98 29.76 10.79
C THR A 136 65.66 29.32 12.22
N LYS A 137 64.92 30.14 12.98
CA LYS A 137 64.50 29.79 14.33
C LYS A 137 63.55 28.60 14.34
N SER A 138 62.49 28.62 13.53
CA SER A 138 61.52 27.52 13.47
C SER A 138 62.14 26.21 12.98
N ALA A 139 63.10 26.26 12.05
CA ALA A 139 63.81 25.07 11.60
C ALA A 139 64.67 24.45 12.72
N LYS A 140 65.34 25.28 13.54
CA LYS A 140 66.04 24.84 14.75
C LYS A 140 65.07 24.23 15.76
N ASP A 141 63.92 24.88 15.98
CA ASP A 141 62.90 24.39 16.91
C ASP A 141 62.32 23.04 16.45
N VAL A 142 62.05 22.85 15.15
CA VAL A 142 61.60 21.57 14.59
C VAL A 142 62.70 20.51 14.68
N ASN A 143 63.95 20.86 14.37
CA ASN A 143 65.05 19.90 14.43
C ASN A 143 65.27 19.40 15.87
N PHE A 144 65.29 20.30 16.84
CA PHE A 144 65.53 19.97 18.25
C PHE A 144 64.31 19.33 18.91
N ASN A 145 63.14 19.98 18.83
CA ASN A 145 61.96 19.56 19.58
C ASN A 145 61.08 18.54 18.86
N VAL A 146 61.33 18.20 17.59
CA VAL A 146 60.47 17.26 16.83
C VAL A 146 61.30 16.15 16.23
N ARG A 147 62.22 16.46 15.31
CA ARG A 147 63.01 15.47 14.57
C ARG A 147 63.93 14.67 15.50
N THR A 148 64.65 15.34 16.40
CA THR A 148 65.62 14.68 17.30
C THR A 148 64.93 13.78 18.32
N GLU A 149 63.87 14.27 18.96
CA GLU A 149 63.06 13.49 19.90
C GLU A 149 62.30 12.34 19.21
N TRP A 150 61.96 12.50 17.92
CA TRP A 150 61.43 11.40 17.10
C TRP A 150 62.49 10.33 16.83
N ALA A 151 63.71 10.74 16.45
CA ALA A 151 64.80 9.82 16.10
C ALA A 151 65.40 9.07 17.31
N HIS A 152 65.18 9.59 18.53
CA HIS A 152 65.61 8.98 19.79
C HIS A 152 64.42 8.83 20.73
N PRO A 153 63.50 7.88 20.47
CA PRO A 153 62.20 7.84 21.10
C PRO A 153 62.28 7.51 22.59
N ASP A 154 61.95 8.49 23.42
CA ASP A 154 61.48 8.28 24.79
C ASP A 154 59.96 8.47 24.80
N PHE A 155 59.21 7.35 24.74
CA PHE A 155 57.74 7.39 24.63
C PHE A 155 57.06 8.14 25.79
N THR A 156 57.71 8.25 26.95
CA THR A 156 57.14 8.98 28.09
C THR A 156 57.02 10.49 27.84
N LYS A 157 57.78 11.03 26.89
CA LYS A 157 57.70 12.45 26.48
C LYS A 157 56.51 12.74 25.56
N TRP A 158 55.95 11.72 24.90
CA TRP A 158 54.93 11.87 23.84
C TRP A 158 53.51 12.13 24.36
N THR A 159 53.41 12.89 25.44
CA THR A 159 52.15 13.36 26.02
C THR A 159 51.30 14.14 25.01
N LYS A 160 49.99 14.24 25.27
CA LYS A 160 49.07 15.07 24.46
C LYS A 160 49.54 16.54 24.32
N LYS A 161 50.17 17.09 25.37
CA LYS A 161 50.73 18.45 25.35
C LYS A 161 51.89 18.53 24.37
N TYR A 162 52.87 17.65 24.52
CA TYR A 162 54.05 17.62 23.65
C TYR A 162 53.69 17.36 22.18
N TYR A 163 52.75 16.45 21.93
CA TYR A 163 52.15 16.24 20.61
C TYR A 163 51.57 17.53 20.02
N THR A 164 50.84 18.32 20.82
CA THR A 164 50.27 19.60 20.39
C THR A 164 51.36 20.63 20.09
N ASP A 165 52.42 20.67 20.90
CA ASP A 165 53.59 21.52 20.68
C ASP A 165 54.35 21.16 19.39
N CYS A 166 54.50 19.86 19.08
CA CYS A 166 55.11 19.41 17.83
C CYS A 166 54.37 19.98 16.60
N PHE A 167 53.03 19.91 16.60
CA PHE A 167 52.23 20.52 15.52
C PHE A 167 52.38 22.04 15.45
N ARG A 168 52.56 22.72 16.59
CA ARG A 168 52.83 24.16 16.61
C ARG A 168 54.17 24.46 15.94
N PHE A 169 55.24 23.74 16.27
CA PHE A 169 56.54 23.93 15.63
C PHE A 169 56.50 23.69 14.11
N LEU A 170 55.85 22.61 13.66
CA LEU A 170 55.69 22.33 12.22
C LEU A 170 54.88 23.44 11.52
N LYS A 171 53.79 23.90 12.13
CA LYS A 171 52.97 24.99 11.62
C LYS A 171 53.75 26.30 11.51
N ASP A 172 54.53 26.63 12.54
CA ASP A 172 55.33 27.87 12.59
C ASP A 172 56.39 27.86 11.49
N LEU A 173 57.06 26.71 11.25
CA LEU A 173 58.01 26.55 10.15
C LEU A 173 57.35 26.83 8.78
N VAL A 174 56.23 26.17 8.49
CA VAL A 174 55.50 26.35 7.22
C VAL A 174 55.01 27.80 7.06
N SER A 175 54.53 28.41 8.15
CA SER A 175 54.02 29.79 8.14
C SER A 175 55.14 30.79 7.89
N HIS A 176 56.30 30.64 8.54
CA HIS A 176 57.44 31.53 8.30
C HIS A 176 58.03 31.37 6.90
N ILE A 177 58.05 30.15 6.34
CA ILE A 177 58.46 29.93 4.95
C ILE A 177 57.47 30.63 4.00
N SER A 178 56.17 30.52 4.25
CA SER A 178 55.14 31.20 3.43
C SER A 178 55.30 32.72 3.40
N VAL A 179 55.77 33.32 4.50
CA VAL A 179 56.05 34.77 4.54
C VAL A 179 57.28 35.14 3.70
N GLU A 180 58.25 34.24 3.57
CA GLU A 180 59.43 34.46 2.72
C GLU A 180 59.14 34.15 1.24
N PHE A 181 58.23 33.21 0.96
CA PHE A 181 57.81 32.77 -0.37
C PHE A 181 56.28 32.94 -0.54
N PRO A 182 55.79 34.16 -0.82
CA PRO A 182 54.35 34.43 -0.92
C PRO A 182 53.64 33.66 -2.03
N ASP A 183 54.36 33.33 -3.11
CA ASP A 183 53.84 32.60 -4.27
C ASP A 183 53.82 31.07 -4.05
N TRP A 184 54.24 30.59 -2.88
CA TRP A 184 54.26 29.17 -2.55
C TRP A 184 52.85 28.63 -2.28
N THR A 185 52.26 27.98 -3.28
CA THR A 185 50.85 27.52 -3.26
C THR A 185 50.58 26.31 -2.36
N ASP A 186 51.58 25.45 -2.11
CA ASP A 186 51.38 24.22 -1.34
C ASP A 186 51.18 24.48 0.16
N ASN A 187 51.50 25.69 0.64
CA ASN A 187 51.45 26.04 2.06
C ASN A 187 50.07 25.79 2.69
N THR A 188 48.99 26.17 1.99
CA THR A 188 47.62 26.08 2.48
C THR A 188 47.22 24.61 2.63
N GLN A 189 47.59 23.79 1.64
CA GLN A 189 47.34 22.35 1.68
C GLN A 189 48.12 21.68 2.83
N ILE A 190 49.39 22.04 3.03
CA ILE A 190 50.21 21.52 4.14
C ILE A 190 49.60 21.90 5.49
N LEU A 191 49.20 23.16 5.66
CA LEU A 191 48.59 23.63 6.91
C LEU A 191 47.26 22.94 7.22
N GLN A 192 46.42 22.73 6.20
CA GLN A 192 45.18 21.96 6.35
C GLN A 192 45.45 20.51 6.73
N ARG A 193 46.42 19.86 6.08
CA ARG A 193 46.84 18.48 6.38
C ARG A 193 47.39 18.35 7.79
N LEU A 194 48.22 19.29 8.24
CA LEU A 194 48.71 19.32 9.62
C LEU A 194 47.56 19.45 10.63
N GLN A 195 46.55 20.29 10.38
CA GLN A 195 45.38 20.37 11.25
C GLN A 195 44.58 19.07 11.28
N TRP A 196 44.40 18.44 10.12
CA TRP A 196 43.71 17.18 10.03
C TRP A 196 44.43 16.07 10.81
N TRP A 197 45.73 15.88 10.57
CA TRP A 197 46.55 14.90 11.28
C TRP A 197 46.58 15.17 12.79
N LYS A 198 46.64 16.44 13.21
CA LYS A 198 46.56 16.79 14.63
C LYS A 198 45.27 16.28 15.28
N LYS A 199 44.13 16.43 14.62
CA LYS A 199 42.81 16.09 15.15
C LYS A 199 42.46 14.61 15.03
N HIS A 200 42.84 13.98 13.92
CA HIS A 200 42.37 12.63 13.54
C HIS A 200 43.48 11.58 13.51
N GLY A 201 44.76 11.98 13.49
CA GLY A 201 45.88 11.08 13.24
C GLY A 201 45.98 9.90 14.22
N THR A 202 45.75 10.13 15.52
CA THR A 202 45.84 9.05 16.52
C THR A 202 44.71 8.05 16.39
N VAL A 203 43.53 8.47 15.93
CA VAL A 203 42.37 7.58 15.65
C VAL A 203 42.56 6.88 14.31
N PHE A 204 43.16 7.57 13.33
CA PHE A 204 43.54 6.94 12.08
C PHE A 204 44.54 5.80 12.30
N CYS A 205 45.53 6.00 13.19
CA CYS A 205 46.48 4.95 13.58
C CYS A 205 45.85 3.80 14.39
N LEU A 206 44.55 3.86 14.71
CA LEU A 206 43.78 2.75 15.30
C LEU A 206 43.06 1.90 14.25
N GLY A 207 43.15 2.25 12.96
CA GLY A 207 42.37 1.60 11.90
C GLY A 207 40.86 1.87 11.97
N SER A 208 40.42 2.77 12.86
CA SER A 208 39.01 2.94 13.25
C SER A 208 38.33 4.15 12.61
N LEU A 209 38.74 4.58 11.41
CA LEU A 209 38.18 5.78 10.76
C LEU A 209 37.59 5.45 9.40
N ASP A 210 36.36 5.92 9.14
CA ASP A 210 35.87 6.13 7.78
C ASP A 210 36.75 7.21 7.14
N VAL A 211 37.48 6.84 6.09
CA VAL A 211 38.49 7.68 5.43
C VAL A 211 37.80 8.53 4.35
N PRO A 212 37.57 9.85 4.56
CA PRO A 212 37.01 10.71 3.50
C PRO A 212 37.90 10.80 2.25
N ASP A 213 37.29 11.07 1.09
CA ASP A 213 37.92 10.94 -0.25
C ASP A 213 39.24 11.71 -0.45
N PHE A 214 39.46 12.85 0.23
CA PHE A 214 40.72 13.59 0.16
C PHE A 214 41.91 12.88 0.85
N LEU A 215 41.65 11.77 1.55
CA LEU A 215 42.64 10.96 2.27
C LEU A 215 42.99 9.66 1.53
N ARG A 216 42.52 9.47 0.28
CA ARG A 216 43.13 8.48 -0.64
C ARG A 216 44.65 8.71 -0.70
N ASP A 217 45.04 9.98 -0.66
CA ASP A 217 46.41 10.46 -0.52
C ASP A 217 47.00 10.10 0.85
N SER A 218 46.27 10.17 1.96
CA SER A 218 46.78 9.81 3.30
C SER A 218 47.07 8.33 3.49
N LEU A 219 46.27 7.42 2.88
CA LEU A 219 46.62 6.00 2.84
C LEU A 219 47.86 5.77 1.97
N GLN A 220 47.97 6.50 0.87
CA GLN A 220 49.16 6.51 0.01
C GLN A 220 50.37 7.13 0.73
N GLU A 221 50.18 8.07 1.64
CA GLU A 221 51.21 8.67 2.49
C GLU A 221 51.68 7.73 3.59
N VAL A 222 50.80 6.91 4.15
CA VAL A 222 51.21 5.84 5.09
C VAL A 222 51.94 4.72 4.35
N LYS A 223 51.50 4.36 3.14
CA LYS A 223 52.28 3.45 2.27
C LYS A 223 53.63 4.06 1.87
N ALA A 224 53.65 5.34 1.53
CA ALA A 224 54.86 6.09 1.22
C ALA A 224 55.75 6.19 2.45
N PHE A 225 55.19 6.40 3.65
CA PHE A 225 55.92 6.38 4.92
C PHE A 225 56.55 5.03 5.18
N SER A 226 55.83 3.94 4.98
CA SER A 226 56.40 2.59 5.10
C SER A 226 57.56 2.38 4.13
N LYS A 227 57.45 2.87 2.89
CA LYS A 227 58.54 2.83 1.90
C LYS A 227 59.72 3.72 2.31
N THR A 228 59.50 5.00 2.60
CA THR A 228 60.56 5.93 3.02
C THR A 228 61.20 5.53 4.34
N PHE A 229 60.46 4.88 5.23
CA PHE A 229 61.01 4.29 6.45
C PHE A 229 61.95 3.12 6.13
N THR A 230 61.60 2.29 5.16
CA THR A 230 62.46 1.20 4.66
C THR A 230 63.75 1.76 4.04
N ASP A 231 63.68 2.93 3.39
CA ASP A 231 64.84 3.62 2.80
C ASP A 231 65.69 4.33 3.87
N LEU A 232 65.06 4.93 4.89
CA LEU A 232 65.73 5.55 6.06
C LEU A 232 66.36 4.53 7.01
N ARG A 233 66.02 3.25 6.86
CA ARG A 233 66.52 2.12 7.65
C ARG A 233 68.05 2.09 7.74
N GLY A 234 68.76 2.50 6.68
CA GLY A 234 70.23 2.54 6.70
C GLY A 234 70.86 3.61 7.62
N THR A 235 70.04 4.53 8.19
CA THR A 235 70.52 5.69 8.97
C THR A 235 70.07 5.67 10.43
N LEU A 236 69.20 4.74 10.82
CA LEU A 236 68.61 4.62 12.17
C LEU A 236 69.27 3.47 12.94
N SER A 237 69.41 3.60 14.27
CA SER A 237 69.94 2.49 15.09
C SER A 237 69.02 1.27 15.05
N GLU A 238 69.60 0.07 15.23
CA GLU A 238 68.85 -1.20 15.20
C GLU A 238 67.67 -1.22 16.18
N GLU A 239 67.81 -0.59 17.34
CA GLU A 239 66.75 -0.43 18.34
C GLU A 239 65.54 0.33 17.80
N VAL A 240 65.78 1.45 17.10
CA VAL A 240 64.71 2.25 16.48
C VAL A 240 64.07 1.46 15.34
N GLN A 241 64.85 0.69 14.57
CA GLN A 241 64.30 -0.16 13.51
C GLN A 241 63.38 -1.26 14.06
N LEU A 242 63.76 -1.90 15.16
CA LEU A 242 62.98 -2.97 15.79
C LEU A 242 61.65 -2.42 16.31
N GLN A 243 61.69 -1.32 17.06
CA GLN A 243 60.48 -0.70 17.64
C GLN A 243 59.48 -0.26 16.57
N ILE A 244 59.96 0.20 15.41
CA ILE A 244 59.09 0.62 14.31
C ILE A 244 58.52 -0.58 13.58
N SER A 245 59.31 -1.63 13.39
CA SER A 245 58.84 -2.89 12.81
C SER A 245 57.76 -3.53 13.68
N GLU A 246 57.95 -3.55 15.00
CA GLU A 246 56.95 -4.03 15.96
C GLU A 246 55.68 -3.18 15.94
N ALA A 247 55.80 -1.86 15.93
CA ALA A 247 54.65 -0.96 15.88
C ALA A 247 53.84 -1.13 14.58
N LEU A 248 54.54 -1.29 13.44
CA LEU A 248 53.90 -1.51 12.14
C LEU A 248 53.22 -2.88 12.05
N GLU A 249 53.85 -3.95 12.56
CA GLU A 249 53.22 -5.28 12.57
C GLU A 249 52.05 -5.36 13.56
N SER A 250 52.14 -4.70 14.73
CA SER A 250 51.00 -4.55 15.64
C SER A 250 49.83 -3.86 14.93
N PHE A 251 50.09 -2.74 14.26
CA PHE A 251 49.09 -2.00 13.50
C PHE A 251 48.46 -2.83 12.39
N LYS A 252 49.27 -3.56 11.63
CA LYS A 252 48.82 -4.44 10.55
C LYS A 252 47.98 -5.60 11.06
N SER A 253 48.31 -6.15 12.22
CA SER A 253 47.51 -7.17 12.91
C SER A 253 46.16 -6.62 13.37
N GLU A 254 46.15 -5.46 14.02
CA GLU A 254 44.92 -4.79 14.46
C GLU A 254 43.98 -4.48 13.27
N LEU A 255 44.53 -3.93 12.18
CA LEU A 255 43.79 -3.69 10.93
C LEU A 255 43.19 -4.97 10.35
N ARG A 256 43.94 -6.08 10.37
CA ARG A 256 43.44 -7.37 9.86
C ARG A 256 42.23 -7.86 10.66
N VAL A 257 42.30 -7.77 11.99
CA VAL A 257 41.20 -8.17 12.88
C VAL A 257 39.95 -7.32 12.62
N GLU A 258 40.10 -6.01 12.45
CA GLU A 258 38.96 -5.13 12.16
C GLU A 258 38.35 -5.40 10.78
N VAL A 259 39.19 -5.62 9.75
CA VAL A 259 38.73 -6.01 8.41
C VAL A 259 37.98 -7.35 8.46
N ASP A 260 38.48 -8.34 9.18
CA ASP A 260 37.80 -9.63 9.35
C ASP A 260 36.47 -9.47 10.08
N SER A 261 36.42 -8.64 11.12
CA SER A 261 35.18 -8.28 11.83
C SER A 261 34.15 -7.62 10.91
N LEU A 262 34.58 -6.66 10.09
CA LEU A 262 33.73 -5.99 9.11
C LEU A 262 33.21 -6.96 8.05
N ASN A 263 34.05 -7.88 7.54
CA ASN A 263 33.64 -8.92 6.60
C ASN A 263 32.58 -9.86 7.21
N ILE A 264 32.74 -10.25 8.47
CA ILE A 264 31.75 -11.06 9.21
C ILE A 264 30.43 -10.27 9.35
N ARG A 265 30.50 -8.98 9.71
CA ARG A 265 29.32 -8.12 9.87
C ARG A 265 28.58 -7.93 8.53
N GLN A 266 29.32 -7.71 7.45
CA GLN A 266 28.76 -7.61 6.10
C GLN A 266 28.07 -8.91 5.68
N SER A 267 28.72 -10.06 5.91
CA SER A 267 28.13 -11.38 5.61
C SER A 267 26.81 -11.61 6.36
N LYS A 268 26.72 -11.20 7.63
CA LYS A 268 25.48 -11.29 8.43
C LYS A 268 24.38 -10.38 7.89
N LEU A 269 24.73 -9.15 7.49
CA LEU A 269 23.79 -8.21 6.88
C LEU A 269 23.21 -8.74 5.58
N GLU A 270 24.06 -9.27 4.70
CA GLU A 270 23.64 -9.88 3.43
C GLU A 270 22.72 -11.08 3.67
N LEU A 271 23.03 -11.93 4.66
CA LEU A 271 22.18 -13.07 5.03
C LEU A 271 20.81 -12.62 5.53
N ASN A 272 20.75 -11.64 6.42
CA ASN A 272 19.49 -11.09 6.93
C ASN A 272 18.65 -10.46 5.80
N GLN A 273 19.30 -9.69 4.92
CA GLN A 273 18.62 -9.08 3.79
C GLN A 273 18.04 -10.11 2.82
N ASN A 274 18.78 -11.20 2.55
CA ASN A 274 18.30 -12.30 1.74
C ASN A 274 17.11 -13.03 2.38
N GLN A 275 17.12 -13.19 3.71
CA GLN A 275 16.01 -13.78 4.45
C GLN A 275 14.75 -12.89 4.36
N GLU A 276 14.86 -11.57 4.55
CA GLU A 276 13.74 -10.65 4.39
C GLU A 276 13.17 -10.65 2.96
N ILE A 277 14.05 -10.73 1.94
CA ILE A 277 13.62 -10.85 0.54
C ILE A 277 12.83 -12.15 0.32
N LYS A 278 13.28 -13.25 0.91
CA LYS A 278 12.59 -14.53 0.83
C LYS A 278 11.21 -14.47 1.49
N GLU A 279 11.11 -13.96 2.72
CA GLU A 279 9.84 -13.83 3.44
C GLU A 279 8.85 -12.93 2.69
N ARG A 280 9.32 -11.83 2.10
CA ARG A 280 8.49 -10.98 1.24
C ARG A 280 7.99 -11.70 0.00
N ARG A 281 8.84 -12.52 -0.64
CA ARG A 281 8.46 -13.31 -1.81
C ARG A 281 7.41 -14.35 -1.47
N ASP A 282 7.63 -15.13 -0.40
CA ASP A 282 6.68 -16.14 0.07
C ASP A 282 5.32 -15.51 0.44
N GLY A 283 5.35 -14.33 1.08
CA GLY A 283 4.14 -13.55 1.36
C GLY A 283 3.43 -13.05 0.10
N GLN A 284 4.17 -12.62 -0.92
CA GLN A 284 3.63 -12.18 -2.20
C GLN A 284 2.98 -13.34 -2.97
N ASP A 285 3.59 -14.53 -2.96
CA ASP A 285 3.05 -15.73 -3.59
C ASP A 285 1.72 -16.14 -2.92
N ASN A 286 1.65 -16.10 -1.58
CA ASN A 286 0.40 -16.36 -0.84
C ASN A 286 -0.72 -15.37 -1.22
N ILE A 287 -0.39 -14.09 -1.39
CA ILE A 287 -1.35 -13.07 -1.83
C ILE A 287 -1.84 -13.38 -3.26
N CYS A 288 -0.95 -13.79 -4.17
CA CYS A 288 -1.32 -14.16 -5.54
C CYS A 288 -2.27 -15.36 -5.60
N ASP A 289 -2.03 -16.39 -4.77
CA ASP A 289 -2.93 -17.56 -4.68
C ASP A 289 -4.33 -17.17 -4.18
N ARG A 290 -4.39 -16.30 -3.16
CA ARG A 290 -5.66 -15.78 -2.62
C ARG A 290 -6.39 -14.90 -3.63
N LEU A 291 -5.68 -14.08 -4.40
CA LEU A 291 -6.26 -13.29 -5.48
C LEU A 291 -6.85 -14.18 -6.57
N SER A 292 -6.11 -15.20 -7.03
CA SER A 292 -6.58 -16.15 -8.04
C SER A 292 -7.86 -16.89 -7.60
N THR A 293 -7.93 -17.24 -6.31
CA THR A 293 -9.13 -17.85 -5.70
C THR A 293 -10.30 -16.87 -5.68
N LEU A 294 -10.07 -15.61 -5.31
CA LEU A 294 -11.09 -14.57 -5.30
C LEU A 294 -11.62 -14.27 -6.70
N GLU A 295 -10.75 -14.21 -7.70
CA GLU A 295 -11.15 -14.03 -9.10
C GLU A 295 -12.04 -15.18 -9.59
N SER A 296 -11.66 -16.42 -9.28
CA SER A 296 -12.46 -17.61 -9.62
C SER A 296 -13.84 -17.56 -8.96
N ASN A 297 -13.90 -17.22 -7.67
CA ASN A 297 -15.16 -17.08 -6.95
C ASN A 297 -16.02 -15.94 -7.51
N GLN A 298 -15.40 -14.82 -7.87
CA GLN A 298 -16.10 -13.69 -8.45
C GLN A 298 -16.73 -14.05 -9.80
N GLU A 299 -16.04 -14.85 -10.62
CA GLU A 299 -16.59 -15.30 -11.90
C GLU A 299 -17.75 -16.27 -11.71
N ALA A 300 -17.62 -17.26 -10.82
CA ALA A 300 -18.71 -18.17 -10.47
C ALA A 300 -19.96 -17.41 -9.97
N LEU A 301 -19.76 -16.39 -9.12
CA LEU A 301 -20.86 -15.56 -8.62
C LEU A 301 -21.55 -14.77 -9.74
N LYS A 302 -20.80 -14.27 -10.73
CA LYS A 302 -21.39 -13.59 -11.89
C LYS A 302 -22.24 -14.54 -12.74
N GLU A 303 -21.78 -15.76 -12.94
CA GLU A 303 -22.53 -16.79 -13.66
C GLU A 303 -23.85 -17.12 -12.95
N GLU A 304 -23.82 -17.32 -11.64
CA GLU A 304 -25.00 -17.58 -10.81
C GLU A 304 -26.00 -16.42 -10.86
N VAL A 305 -25.53 -15.17 -10.75
CA VAL A 305 -26.37 -13.98 -10.89
C VAL A 305 -26.99 -13.90 -12.30
N CYS A 306 -26.27 -14.31 -13.35
CA CYS A 306 -26.81 -14.37 -14.70
C CYS A 306 -27.93 -15.41 -14.82
N ALA A 307 -27.74 -16.59 -14.24
CA ALA A 307 -28.76 -17.64 -14.20
C ALA A 307 -30.02 -17.19 -13.46
N LEU A 308 -29.88 -16.62 -12.26
CA LEU A 308 -30.99 -16.08 -11.47
C LEU A 308 -31.75 -14.97 -12.21
N ARG A 309 -31.06 -14.12 -12.98
CA ARG A 309 -31.73 -13.11 -13.82
C ARG A 309 -32.58 -13.74 -14.92
N LYS A 310 -32.12 -14.83 -15.54
CA LYS A 310 -32.89 -15.55 -16.57
C LYS A 310 -34.12 -16.21 -15.94
N GLU A 311 -33.96 -16.89 -14.80
CA GLU A 311 -35.08 -17.49 -14.07
C GLU A 311 -36.11 -16.44 -13.65
N ARG A 312 -35.67 -15.32 -13.06
CA ARG A 312 -36.57 -14.22 -12.68
C ARG A 312 -37.38 -13.70 -13.86
N LYS A 313 -36.75 -13.57 -15.03
CA LYS A 313 -37.43 -13.14 -16.27
C LYS A 313 -38.45 -14.20 -16.74
N GLY A 314 -38.15 -15.49 -16.59
CA GLY A 314 -39.09 -16.58 -16.85
C GLY A 314 -40.33 -16.49 -15.97
N VAL A 315 -40.13 -16.33 -14.66
CA VAL A 315 -41.22 -16.18 -13.69
C VAL A 315 -42.03 -14.90 -13.96
N GLU A 316 -41.39 -13.78 -14.29
CA GLU A 316 -42.08 -12.54 -14.67
C GLU A 316 -43.02 -12.77 -15.87
N ASN A 317 -42.56 -13.50 -16.89
CA ASN A 317 -43.37 -13.85 -18.06
C ASN A 317 -44.55 -14.78 -17.67
N GLU A 318 -44.32 -15.79 -16.83
CA GLU A 318 -45.39 -16.69 -16.36
C GLU A 318 -46.44 -15.94 -15.55
N ILE A 319 -46.03 -15.01 -14.68
CA ILE A 319 -46.93 -14.13 -13.94
C ILE A 319 -47.77 -13.28 -14.91
N GLU A 320 -47.18 -12.78 -15.99
CA GLU A 320 -47.90 -12.00 -16.99
C GLU A 320 -48.97 -12.84 -17.71
N VAL A 321 -48.64 -14.07 -18.10
CA VAL A 321 -49.59 -15.04 -18.68
C VAL A 321 -50.71 -15.39 -17.69
N LEU A 322 -50.36 -15.67 -16.44
CA LEU A 322 -51.33 -15.96 -15.38
C LEU A 322 -52.27 -14.78 -15.14
N LYS A 323 -51.75 -13.54 -15.09
CA LYS A 323 -52.56 -12.32 -14.98
C LYS A 323 -53.58 -12.24 -16.10
N LYS A 324 -53.17 -12.48 -17.35
CA LYS A 324 -54.08 -12.48 -18.51
C LYS A 324 -55.16 -13.55 -18.39
N THR A 325 -54.77 -14.76 -17.99
CA THR A 325 -55.68 -15.91 -17.83
C THR A 325 -56.71 -15.68 -16.73
N VAL A 326 -56.29 -15.13 -15.58
CA VAL A 326 -57.18 -14.76 -14.47
C VAL A 326 -58.19 -13.72 -14.94
N LEU A 327 -57.75 -12.73 -15.73
CA LEU A 327 -58.63 -11.70 -16.30
C LEU A 327 -59.71 -12.32 -17.21
N GLU A 328 -59.31 -13.26 -18.09
CA GLU A 328 -60.26 -14.01 -18.93
C GLU A 328 -61.23 -14.86 -18.10
N MET A 329 -60.75 -15.54 -17.05
CA MET A 329 -61.62 -16.31 -16.14
C MET A 329 -62.61 -15.41 -15.40
N GLN A 330 -62.18 -14.23 -14.94
CA GLN A 330 -63.07 -13.26 -14.29
C GLN A 330 -64.16 -12.76 -15.25
N MET A 331 -63.82 -12.52 -16.52
CA MET A 331 -64.82 -12.16 -17.55
C MET A 331 -65.85 -13.28 -17.76
N LYS A 332 -65.40 -14.54 -17.94
CA LYS A 332 -66.31 -15.70 -18.09
C LYS A 332 -67.17 -15.94 -16.85
N LEU A 333 -66.63 -15.71 -15.65
CA LEU A 333 -67.38 -15.84 -14.41
C LEU A 333 -68.49 -14.78 -14.31
N LYS A 334 -68.21 -13.55 -14.78
CA LYS A 334 -69.21 -12.48 -14.87
C LYS A 334 -70.34 -12.86 -15.84
N GLU A 335 -69.97 -13.32 -17.03
CA GLU A 335 -70.94 -13.79 -18.04
C GLU A 335 -71.80 -14.96 -17.50
N LYS A 336 -71.19 -15.92 -16.81
CA LYS A 336 -71.94 -17.02 -16.16
C LYS A 336 -72.90 -16.52 -15.08
N LYS A 337 -72.50 -15.53 -14.27
CA LYS A 337 -73.39 -14.91 -13.27
C LYS A 337 -74.57 -14.20 -13.94
N ASP A 338 -74.32 -13.49 -15.04
CA ASP A 338 -75.36 -12.80 -15.81
C ASP A 338 -76.38 -13.81 -16.37
N VAL A 339 -75.91 -14.92 -16.95
CA VAL A 339 -76.76 -16.03 -17.41
C VAL A 339 -77.52 -16.71 -16.26
N GLU A 340 -76.91 -16.86 -15.08
CA GLU A 340 -77.59 -17.43 -13.91
C GLU A 340 -78.71 -16.51 -13.40
N THR A 341 -78.49 -15.19 -13.42
CA THR A 341 -79.55 -14.21 -13.12
C THR A 341 -80.68 -14.26 -14.14
N GLU A 342 -80.37 -14.35 -15.44
CA GLU A 342 -81.39 -14.54 -16.48
C GLU A 342 -82.18 -15.84 -16.27
N ASN A 343 -81.51 -16.95 -15.98
CA ASN A 343 -82.17 -18.22 -15.71
C ASN A 343 -83.07 -18.16 -14.47
N LYS A 344 -82.67 -17.45 -13.40
CA LYS A 344 -83.54 -17.24 -12.22
C LYS A 344 -84.80 -16.45 -12.59
N VAL A 345 -84.68 -15.41 -13.42
CA VAL A 345 -85.82 -14.62 -13.93
C VAL A 345 -86.72 -15.49 -14.81
N LEU A 346 -86.15 -16.27 -15.73
CA LEU A 346 -86.89 -17.19 -16.58
C LEU A 346 -87.65 -18.24 -15.78
N LYS A 347 -87.00 -18.84 -14.77
CA LYS A 347 -87.62 -19.85 -13.90
C LYS A 347 -88.78 -19.27 -13.08
N LYS A 348 -88.66 -18.03 -12.61
CA LYS A 348 -89.77 -17.30 -11.97
C LYS A 348 -90.94 -17.06 -12.95
N THR A 349 -90.62 -16.65 -14.17
CA THR A 349 -91.62 -16.38 -15.24
C THR A 349 -92.37 -17.65 -15.63
N VAL A 350 -91.68 -18.79 -15.75
CA VAL A 350 -92.30 -20.09 -16.04
C VAL A 350 -93.23 -20.53 -14.91
N LEU A 351 -92.84 -20.30 -13.64
CA LEU A 351 -93.71 -20.61 -12.50
C LEU A 351 -94.99 -19.75 -12.52
N GLU A 352 -94.87 -18.46 -12.83
CA GLU A 352 -96.03 -17.56 -13.00
C GLU A 352 -96.93 -18.01 -14.16
N MET A 353 -96.37 -18.46 -15.28
CA MET A 353 -97.15 -19.04 -16.38
C MET A 353 -97.88 -20.33 -15.98
N GLN A 354 -97.23 -21.21 -15.21
CA GLN A 354 -97.86 -22.44 -14.72
C GLN A 354 -99.00 -22.16 -13.74
N MET A 355 -98.86 -21.16 -12.85
CA MET A 355 -99.95 -20.74 -11.98
C MET A 355 -101.14 -20.19 -12.78
N LYS A 356 -100.90 -19.34 -13.77
CA LYS A 356 -101.96 -18.83 -14.67
C LYS A 356 -102.64 -19.95 -15.48
N LEU A 357 -101.91 -20.99 -15.86
CA LEU A 357 -102.48 -22.15 -16.55
C LEU A 357 -103.41 -22.97 -15.63
N LYS A 358 -103.04 -23.10 -14.35
CA LYS A 358 -103.85 -23.79 -13.33
C LYS A 358 -105.13 -23.01 -13.05
N GLU A 359 -105.02 -21.70 -12.87
CA GLU A 359 -106.15 -20.79 -12.66
C GLU A 359 -107.13 -20.82 -13.85
N LYS A 360 -106.61 -20.89 -15.09
CA LYS A 360 -107.44 -21.06 -16.28
C LYS A 360 -108.19 -22.40 -16.30
N LYS A 361 -107.57 -23.49 -15.83
CA LYS A 361 -108.18 -24.81 -15.77
C LYS A 361 -109.30 -24.88 -14.72
N ASP A 362 -109.08 -24.28 -13.55
CA ASP A 362 -110.09 -24.23 -12.48
C ASP A 362 -111.34 -23.46 -12.94
N VAL A 363 -111.18 -22.37 -13.70
CA VAL A 363 -112.29 -21.62 -14.33
C VAL A 363 -113.02 -22.44 -15.41
N GLU A 364 -112.31 -23.30 -16.14
CA GLU A 364 -112.87 -24.15 -17.19
C GLU A 364 -113.75 -25.28 -16.59
N ASP A 365 -113.31 -25.85 -15.47
CA ASP A 365 -114.06 -26.84 -14.70
C ASP A 365 -115.31 -26.22 -14.03
N GLU A 366 -115.23 -24.98 -13.51
CA GLU A 366 -116.41 -24.24 -13.01
C GLU A 366 -117.46 -23.96 -14.10
N ASN A 367 -117.02 -23.67 -15.33
CA ASN A 367 -117.92 -23.37 -16.45
C ASN A 367 -118.71 -24.61 -16.94
N GLU A 368 -118.11 -25.80 -16.89
CA GLU A 368 -118.78 -27.08 -17.17
C GLU A 368 -119.89 -27.37 -16.13
N VAL A 369 -119.62 -27.13 -14.84
CA VAL A 369 -120.60 -27.29 -13.76
C VAL A 369 -121.78 -26.33 -13.92
N LEU A 370 -121.50 -25.07 -14.26
CA LEU A 370 -122.53 -24.06 -14.56
C LEU A 370 -123.40 -24.44 -15.76
N LYS A 371 -122.80 -24.94 -16.84
CA LYS A 371 -123.52 -25.44 -18.03
C LYS A 371 -124.50 -26.57 -17.69
N LYS A 372 -124.08 -27.52 -16.85
CA LYS A 372 -124.91 -28.66 -16.43
C LYS A 372 -126.11 -28.20 -15.59
N THR A 373 -125.90 -27.23 -14.71
CA THR A 373 -126.94 -26.67 -13.82
C THR A 373 -128.00 -25.89 -14.59
N VAL A 374 -127.60 -25.10 -15.60
CA VAL A 374 -128.53 -24.33 -16.45
C VAL A 374 -129.43 -25.24 -17.27
N LEU A 375 -128.89 -26.38 -17.77
CA LEU A 375 -129.66 -27.36 -18.54
C LEU A 375 -130.75 -28.06 -17.70
N GLU A 376 -130.46 -28.37 -16.43
CA GLU A 376 -131.46 -28.91 -15.50
C GLU A 376 -132.58 -27.92 -15.16
N MET A 377 -132.26 -26.63 -14.99
CA MET A 377 -133.28 -25.60 -14.75
C MET A 377 -134.21 -25.40 -15.96
N GLN A 378 -133.69 -25.51 -17.18
CA GLN A 378 -134.48 -25.36 -18.41
C GLN A 378 -135.46 -26.53 -18.62
N MET A 379 -135.09 -27.76 -18.23
CA MET A 379 -136.00 -28.91 -18.30
C MET A 379 -137.19 -28.78 -17.33
N LYS A 380 -136.93 -28.36 -16.08
CA LYS A 380 -137.98 -28.18 -15.06
C LYS A 380 -138.98 -27.08 -15.40
N LEU A 381 -138.57 -26.05 -16.15
CA LEU A 381 -139.44 -24.97 -16.63
C LEU A 381 -140.35 -25.38 -17.79
N LYS A 382 -140.02 -26.45 -18.51
CA LYS A 382 -140.84 -26.98 -19.61
C LYS A 382 -141.98 -27.85 -19.09
N GLU A 383 -141.70 -28.76 -18.15
CA GLU A 383 -142.71 -29.60 -17.49
C GLU A 383 -143.80 -28.79 -16.77
N LYS A 384 -143.43 -27.69 -16.11
CA LYS A 384 -144.40 -26.86 -15.39
C LYS A 384 -145.44 -26.20 -16.30
N ARG A 385 -145.05 -25.86 -17.55
CA ARG A 385 -145.91 -25.13 -18.49
C ARG A 385 -146.96 -26.03 -19.16
N ASP A 386 -146.65 -27.32 -19.32
CA ASP A 386 -147.55 -28.27 -19.97
C ASP A 386 -148.68 -28.73 -19.03
N VAL A 387 -148.40 -28.81 -17.71
CA VAL A 387 -149.41 -29.17 -16.69
C VAL A 387 -150.42 -28.03 -16.44
N GLU A 388 -150.00 -26.76 -16.51
CA GLU A 388 -150.90 -25.62 -16.29
C GLU A 388 -151.98 -25.50 -17.38
N ASN A 389 -151.65 -25.84 -18.63
CA ASN A 389 -152.61 -25.79 -19.74
C ASN A 389 -153.66 -26.92 -19.69
N GLU A 390 -153.30 -28.11 -19.17
CA GLU A 390 -154.26 -29.22 -19.01
C GLU A 390 -155.31 -28.95 -17.91
N ILE A 391 -154.90 -28.27 -16.82
CA ILE A 391 -155.80 -27.95 -15.70
C ILE A 391 -156.89 -26.94 -16.12
N GLU A 392 -156.57 -26.01 -17.02
CA GLU A 392 -157.53 -24.99 -17.47
C GLU A 392 -158.63 -25.57 -18.38
N VAL A 393 -158.27 -26.54 -19.22
CA VAL A 393 -159.23 -27.27 -20.11
C VAL A 393 -160.15 -28.18 -19.30
N LEU A 394 -159.63 -28.85 -18.27
CA LEU A 394 -160.44 -29.72 -17.40
C LEU A 394 -161.47 -28.93 -16.58
N LYS A 395 -161.12 -27.74 -16.08
CA LYS A 395 -162.07 -26.88 -15.33
C LYS A 395 -163.26 -26.42 -16.18
N LYS A 396 -163.05 -26.14 -17.47
CA LYS A 396 -164.13 -25.73 -18.38
C LYS A 396 -165.10 -26.86 -18.67
N THR A 397 -164.60 -28.09 -18.79
CA THR A 397 -165.39 -29.28 -19.10
C THR A 397 -166.27 -29.73 -17.92
N VAL A 398 -165.77 -29.60 -16.69
CA VAL A 398 -166.53 -29.95 -15.47
C VAL A 398 -167.71 -29.00 -15.24
N LEU A 399 -167.56 -27.71 -15.59
CA LEU A 399 -168.65 -26.73 -15.48
C LEU A 399 -169.81 -27.05 -16.44
N GLU A 400 -169.52 -27.56 -17.65
CA GLU A 400 -170.54 -27.93 -18.63
C GLU A 400 -171.26 -29.25 -18.29
N MET A 401 -170.57 -30.22 -17.67
CA MET A 401 -171.21 -31.46 -17.21
C MET A 401 -172.14 -31.25 -16.01
N GLN A 402 -171.84 -30.30 -15.12
CA GLN A 402 -172.69 -30.01 -13.95
C GLN A 402 -174.00 -29.32 -14.30
N MET A 403 -174.07 -28.53 -15.39
CA MET A 403 -175.34 -27.95 -15.84
C MET A 403 -176.26 -28.98 -16.51
N LYS A 404 -175.71 -30.00 -17.17
CA LYS A 404 -176.52 -31.03 -17.87
C LYS A 404 -177.12 -32.10 -16.96
N LEU A 405 -176.61 -32.28 -15.73
CA LEU A 405 -177.05 -33.38 -14.87
C LEU A 405 -178.29 -33.08 -14.02
N LYS A 406 -178.62 -31.80 -13.76
CA LYS A 406 -179.83 -31.45 -12.97
C LYS A 406 -181.07 -31.13 -13.81
N GLU A 407 -180.94 -31.03 -15.12
CA GLU A 407 -182.08 -30.83 -16.03
C GLU A 407 -182.77 -32.16 -16.39
N ASN A 408 -182.10 -33.31 -16.21
CA ASN A 408 -182.60 -34.62 -16.64
C ASN A 408 -183.39 -35.42 -15.57
N GLU A 409 -183.23 -35.13 -14.27
CA GLU A 409 -184.04 -35.81 -13.23
C GLU A 409 -185.45 -35.22 -13.09
N VAL A 410 -185.76 -34.12 -13.80
CA VAL A 410 -187.09 -33.50 -13.85
C VAL A 410 -187.98 -34.11 -14.95
N LEU A 411 -187.39 -34.85 -15.91
CA LEU A 411 -188.13 -35.36 -17.08
C LEU A 411 -188.41 -36.86 -17.07
N GLU A 412 -187.66 -37.64 -16.29
CA GLU A 412 -187.93 -39.06 -16.10
C GLU A 412 -188.95 -39.23 -14.97
N ILE A 413 -190.08 -39.85 -15.32
CA ILE A 413 -190.84 -40.66 -14.37
C ILE A 413 -191.90 -39.90 -13.53
N GLN A 414 -192.18 -38.68 -13.99
CA GLN A 414 -193.53 -38.25 -14.38
C GLN A 414 -194.22 -39.23 -15.37
N THR A 415 -193.47 -40.20 -15.90
CA THR A 415 -193.87 -41.30 -16.81
C THR A 415 -194.28 -42.61 -16.12
N GLN A 416 -194.05 -42.83 -14.81
CA GLN A 416 -194.58 -44.05 -14.12
C GLN A 416 -195.89 -43.80 -13.38
N PHE A 417 -196.38 -42.55 -13.36
CA PHE A 417 -197.70 -42.18 -12.85
C PHE A 417 -198.85 -42.63 -13.80
N GLU A 418 -198.56 -42.98 -15.05
CA GLU A 418 -199.59 -43.24 -16.08
C GLU A 418 -199.82 -44.73 -16.42
N THR A 419 -198.91 -45.65 -16.06
CA THR A 419 -198.94 -47.05 -16.58
C THR A 419 -199.53 -48.11 -15.64
N LEU A 420 -199.83 -47.81 -14.36
CA LEU A 420 -200.52 -48.77 -13.47
C LEU A 420 -201.87 -48.25 -12.95
N ARG A 421 -202.41 -47.21 -13.59
CA ARG A 421 -203.79 -46.75 -13.47
C ARG A 421 -204.77 -47.57 -14.34
N THR A 422 -204.30 -48.54 -15.13
CA THR A 422 -205.07 -49.11 -16.26
C THR A 422 -205.14 -50.64 -16.36
N THR A 423 -204.70 -51.40 -15.34
CA THR A 423 -204.92 -52.86 -15.33
C THR A 423 -205.56 -53.32 -14.01
N ASN A 424 -206.90 -53.38 -14.06
CA ASN A 424 -207.77 -54.40 -13.43
C ASN A 424 -207.96 -54.32 -11.90
N ALA A 425 -209.08 -53.88 -11.33
CA ALA A 425 -210.46 -53.79 -11.82
C ALA A 425 -210.96 -55.06 -12.51
N THR A 426 -211.25 -56.13 -11.75
CA THR A 426 -212.33 -57.11 -11.98
C THR A 426 -212.23 -58.30 -11.00
N PHE A 427 -213.33 -58.59 -10.30
CA PHE A 427 -213.84 -59.93 -9.95
C PHE A 427 -212.96 -60.85 -9.07
N GLY A 428 -213.37 -61.34 -7.91
CA GLY A 428 -214.73 -61.43 -7.38
C GLY A 428 -215.60 -62.37 -8.21
N GLU A 429 -215.36 -63.69 -8.15
CA GLU A 429 -216.42 -64.73 -8.22
C GLU A 429 -215.88 -66.13 -7.85
N GLN A 430 -216.33 -66.57 -6.68
CA GLN A 430 -216.60 -67.93 -6.19
C GLN A 430 -215.88 -69.15 -6.80
N GLU A 431 -215.18 -69.88 -5.93
CA GLU A 431 -215.66 -71.21 -5.55
C GLU A 431 -215.47 -71.40 -4.03
N GLN A 432 -216.58 -71.71 -3.35
CA GLN A 432 -216.60 -72.32 -2.02
C GLN A 432 -215.98 -73.73 -2.10
N ILE A 433 -215.82 -74.37 -0.93
CA ILE A 433 -215.56 -75.79 -0.64
C ILE A 433 -214.21 -75.87 0.10
N GLN A 434 -214.16 -76.11 1.41
CA GLN A 434 -215.05 -76.94 2.22
C GLN A 434 -214.90 -76.62 3.70
N ASP A 435 -215.95 -76.98 4.44
CA ASP A 435 -215.98 -77.29 5.87
C ASP A 435 -215.54 -76.14 6.80
N SER A 436 -216.41 -75.50 7.58
CA SER A 436 -217.59 -76.03 8.25
C SER A 436 -218.49 -74.86 8.65
N VAL A 437 -219.78 -75.18 8.72
CA VAL A 437 -220.54 -75.17 10.00
C VAL A 437 -219.86 -74.50 11.18
#